data_AF-A0A5D3BNJ6-F1
#
_entry.id   AF-A0A5D3BNJ6-F1
#
_cell.length_a   1.000
_cell.length_b   1.000
_cell.length_c   1.000
_cell.angle_alpha   90.00
_cell.angle_beta   90.00
_cell.angle_gamma   90.00
#
_symmetry.space_group_name_H-M   'P 1'
#
loop_
_entity.id
_entity.type
_entity.pdbx_description
1 polymer ?
#
loop_
_entity_poly.entity_id
_entity_poly.type
_entity_poly.pdbx_seq_one_letter_code
_entity_poly.pdbx_strand_id
1 'polypeptide(L)'
;MRWHRDKRVETDDVLRHPADVEGWKHFDSEYPDFASDPRNVRLGLALYGFNPFGQMSTSYSIWPIVLLSYDLSPWKCMKETNFFMSLLIPGPRSPGREIDVYLQPLIEELKEL
;
A
#
# COMPACT_ATOMS: atom_id res chain seq x y z
N MET A 1 14.02 3.12 -7.80
CA MET A 1 13.42 2.89 -6.48
C MET A 1 14.31 1.91 -5.74
N ARG A 2 15.25 2.40 -4.91
CA ARG A 2 16.24 1.57 -4.17
C ARG A 2 16.55 2.16 -2.78
N TRP A 3 15.75 3.13 -2.33
CA TRP A 3 16.08 3.91 -1.13
C TRP A 3 16.17 3.03 0.11
N HIS A 4 15.27 2.05 0.21
CA HIS A 4 15.18 1.10 1.33
C HIS A 4 16.48 0.29 1.57
N ARG A 5 17.35 0.17 0.54
CA ARG A 5 18.65 -0.52 0.64
C ARG A 5 19.83 0.44 0.53
N ASP A 6 19.91 1.23 -0.54
CA ASP A 6 21.13 1.98 -0.90
C ASP A 6 21.33 3.27 -0.09
N LYS A 7 20.24 3.82 0.46
CA LYS A 7 20.23 5.11 1.18
C LYS A 7 19.72 4.98 2.61
N ARG A 8 19.53 3.74 3.07
CA ARG A 8 19.26 3.42 4.46
C ARG A 8 20.56 3.56 5.24
N VAL A 9 20.51 4.33 6.33
CA VAL A 9 21.57 4.34 7.34
C VAL A 9 21.02 3.50 8.47
N GLU A 10 21.63 2.36 8.74
CA GLU A 10 21.28 1.59 9.92
C GLU A 10 21.86 2.33 11.12
N THR A 11 20.99 2.68 12.07
CA THR A 11 21.38 3.36 13.29
C THR A 11 20.75 2.57 14.43
N ASP A 12 21.58 2.13 15.37
CA ASP A 12 21.10 1.43 16.54
C ASP A 12 20.05 2.31 17.25
N ASP A 13 18.99 1.68 17.75
CA ASP A 13 17.85 2.30 18.46
C ASP A 13 16.94 3.24 17.64
N VAL A 14 17.06 3.30 16.30
CA VAL A 14 16.17 4.11 15.44
C VAL A 14 15.42 3.25 14.43
N LEU A 15 14.10 3.12 14.60
CA LEU A 15 13.22 2.49 13.62
C LEU A 15 12.85 3.48 12.50
N ARG A 16 12.93 3.02 11.25
CA ARG A 16 12.56 3.76 10.04
C ARG A 16 11.44 3.04 9.32
N HIS A 17 10.30 3.70 9.27
CA HIS A 17 9.19 3.26 8.43
C HIS A 17 9.57 3.37 6.94
N PRO A 18 9.22 2.40 6.08
CA PRO A 18 8.57 1.11 6.38
C PRO A 18 9.54 -0.07 6.54
N ALA A 19 10.83 0.09 6.19
CA ALA A 19 11.78 -1.01 6.05
C ALA A 19 12.15 -1.73 7.37
N ASP A 20 11.98 -1.07 8.52
CA ASP A 20 12.26 -1.68 9.84
C ASP A 20 11.04 -2.37 10.47
N VAL A 21 9.87 -2.27 9.83
CA VAL A 21 8.62 -2.86 10.33
C VAL A 21 8.69 -4.38 10.24
N GLU A 22 8.10 -5.07 11.21
CA GLU A 22 8.14 -6.54 11.30
C GLU A 22 7.59 -7.23 10.03
N GLY A 23 6.53 -6.68 9.44
CA GLY A 23 5.98 -7.18 8.18
C GLY A 23 6.99 -7.17 7.02
N TRP A 24 7.90 -6.18 6.98
CA TRP A 24 8.96 -6.13 5.98
C TRP A 24 9.98 -7.24 6.19
N LYS A 25 10.44 -7.42 7.43
CA LYS A 25 11.40 -8.47 7.79
C LYS A 25 10.84 -9.86 7.52
N HIS A 26 9.57 -10.07 7.88
CA HIS A 26 8.87 -11.30 7.62
C HIS A 26 8.78 -11.59 6.11
N PHE A 27 8.36 -10.60 5.32
CA PHE A 27 8.31 -10.73 3.86
C PHE A 27 9.69 -11.05 3.25
N ASP A 28 10.75 -10.35 3.68
CA ASP A 28 12.11 -10.63 3.19
C ASP A 28 12.60 -12.04 3.57
N SER A 29 12.14 -12.57 4.71
CA SER A 29 12.44 -13.94 5.13
C SER A 29 11.68 -15.00 4.33
N GLU A 30 10.44 -14.71 3.92
CA GLU A 30 9.62 -15.62 3.11
C GLU A 30 10.05 -15.61 1.62
N TYR A 31 10.49 -14.45 1.10
CA TYR A 31 10.82 -14.25 -0.30
C TYR A 31 12.26 -13.74 -0.47
N PRO A 32 13.29 -14.54 -0.15
CA PRO A 32 14.69 -14.12 -0.18
C PRO A 32 15.15 -13.72 -1.60
N ASP A 33 14.67 -14.42 -2.63
CA ASP A 33 14.98 -14.09 -4.03
C ASP A 33 14.43 -12.70 -4.40
N PHE A 34 13.23 -12.37 -3.94
CA PHE A 34 12.66 -11.04 -4.11
C PHE A 34 13.47 -9.99 -3.35
N ALA A 35 13.82 -10.24 -2.09
CA ALA A 35 14.57 -9.31 -1.26
C ALA A 35 15.99 -9.06 -1.79
N SER A 36 16.57 -10.03 -2.50
CA SER A 36 17.93 -9.97 -3.03
C SER A 36 18.11 -8.88 -4.10
N ASP A 37 17.07 -8.57 -4.89
CA ASP A 37 17.09 -7.51 -5.88
C ASP A 37 16.44 -6.23 -5.33
N PRO A 38 17.21 -5.16 -5.05
CA PRO A 38 16.65 -3.94 -4.47
C PRO A 38 15.78 -3.14 -5.45
N ARG A 39 15.72 -3.54 -6.72
CA ARG A 39 14.85 -2.92 -7.72
C ARG A 39 13.43 -3.45 -7.66
N ASN A 40 13.21 -4.58 -6.99
CA ASN A 40 11.87 -5.12 -6.77
C ASN A 40 11.05 -4.14 -5.92
N VAL A 41 9.86 -3.83 -6.41
CA VAL A 41 9.03 -2.76 -5.88
C VAL A 41 8.11 -3.30 -4.79
N ARG A 42 8.10 -2.65 -3.63
CA ARG A 42 7.17 -2.94 -2.54
C ARG A 42 6.08 -1.87 -2.50
N LEU A 43 4.84 -2.33 -2.61
CA LEU A 43 3.66 -1.47 -2.62
C LEU A 43 2.86 -1.67 -1.33
N GLY A 44 2.47 -0.57 -0.71
CA GLY A 44 1.46 -0.53 0.34
C GLY A 44 0.08 -0.32 -0.29
N LEU A 45 -0.89 -1.13 0.14
CA LEU A 45 -2.29 -0.99 -0.24
C LEU A 45 -3.06 -0.41 0.94
N ALA A 46 -3.72 0.73 0.73
CA ALA A 46 -4.58 1.36 1.72
C ALA A 46 -6.01 1.45 1.20
N LEU A 47 -6.97 1.09 2.04
CA LEU A 47 -8.40 1.16 1.76
C LEU A 47 -9.08 1.95 2.86
N TYR A 48 -9.82 2.99 2.50
CA TYR A 48 -10.60 3.76 3.47
C TYR A 48 -11.97 4.10 2.90
N GLY A 49 -13.03 3.72 3.61
CA GLY A 49 -14.39 4.06 3.22
C GLY A 49 -14.75 5.48 3.64
N PHE A 50 -15.30 6.28 2.73
CA PHE A 50 -15.92 7.55 3.07
C PHE A 50 -17.36 7.63 2.57
N ASN A 51 -18.17 8.41 3.28
CA ASN A 51 -19.56 8.66 2.93
C ASN A 51 -19.70 10.09 2.41
N PRO A 52 -19.94 10.29 1.10
CA PRO A 52 -20.01 11.63 0.50
C PRO A 52 -21.21 12.46 1.00
N PHE A 53 -22.26 11.84 1.55
CA PHE A 53 -23.46 12.52 2.04
C PHE A 53 -23.42 12.82 3.55
N GLY A 54 -22.30 12.50 4.21
CA GLY A 54 -22.10 12.71 5.64
C GLY A 54 -23.04 11.89 6.52
N GLN A 55 -23.26 12.35 7.76
CA GLN A 55 -24.04 11.63 8.78
C GLN A 55 -25.56 11.57 8.46
N MET A 56 -26.02 12.28 7.42
CA MET A 56 -27.44 12.40 7.07
C MET A 56 -27.96 11.22 6.22
N SER A 57 -27.08 10.40 5.64
CA SER A 57 -27.49 9.18 4.95
C SER A 57 -26.36 8.16 4.92
N THR A 58 -26.60 6.94 5.43
CA THR A 58 -25.68 5.80 5.28
C THR A 58 -25.96 4.97 4.03
N SER A 59 -26.80 5.48 3.11
CA SER A 59 -27.24 4.73 1.92
C SER A 59 -26.17 4.57 0.85
N TYR A 60 -25.00 5.20 1.02
CA TYR A 60 -23.94 5.21 0.03
C TYR A 60 -22.56 5.39 0.67
N SER A 61 -21.59 4.65 0.16
CA SER A 61 -20.19 4.72 0.56
C SER A 61 -19.31 4.60 -0.67
N ILE A 62 -18.15 5.23 -0.62
CA ILE A 62 -17.12 5.14 -1.64
C ILE A 62 -15.84 4.68 -0.96
N TRP A 63 -15.22 3.65 -1.54
CA TRP A 63 -14.03 3.01 -1.00
C TRP A 63 -12.89 3.16 -2.01
N PRO A 64 -12.10 4.25 -1.95
CA PRO A 64 -10.85 4.37 -2.69
C PRO A 64 -9.82 3.34 -2.20
N ILE A 65 -9.18 2.69 -3.16
CA ILE A 65 -8.00 1.85 -2.96
C ILE A 65 -6.79 2.66 -3.44
N VAL A 66 -5.89 2.97 -2.52
CA VAL A 66 -4.71 3.79 -2.75
C VAL A 66 -3.46 2.91 -2.65
N LEU A 67 -2.61 2.99 -3.67
CA LEU A 67 -1.29 2.37 -3.69
C LEU A 67 -0.22 3.39 -3.29
N LEU A 68 0.74 2.91 -2.49
CA LEU A 68 1.87 3.65 -1.97
C LEU A 68 3.17 2.93 -2.36
N SER A 69 4.13 3.63 -2.95
CA SER A 69 5.46 3.04 -3.15
C SER A 69 6.31 3.18 -1.89
N TYR A 70 6.63 2.06 -1.26
CA TYR A 70 7.45 2.01 -0.06
C TYR A 70 8.95 2.01 -0.33
N ASP A 71 9.36 1.95 -1.59
CA ASP A 71 10.76 2.08 -1.99
C ASP A 71 11.26 3.52 -2.10
N LEU A 72 10.35 4.48 -1.89
CA LEU A 72 10.67 5.88 -1.72
C LEU A 72 11.16 6.15 -0.30
N SER A 73 11.84 7.27 -0.11
CA SER A 73 12.22 7.71 1.22
C SER A 73 10.98 7.98 2.09
N PRO A 74 11.07 7.91 3.44
CA PRO A 74 9.93 8.01 4.34
C PRO A 74 9.16 9.33 4.17
N TRP A 75 9.89 10.42 3.93
CA TRP A 75 9.32 11.75 3.66
C TRP A 75 8.75 11.92 2.24
N LYS A 76 8.92 10.93 1.36
CA LYS A 76 8.33 10.90 0.02
C LYS A 76 7.19 9.90 -0.06
N CYS A 77 7.33 8.70 0.50
CA CYS A 77 6.31 7.65 0.39
C CYS A 77 4.95 8.10 0.95
N MET A 78 4.94 8.97 1.97
CA MET A 78 3.72 9.51 2.58
C MET A 78 3.24 10.84 1.96
N LYS A 79 3.86 11.33 0.88
CA LYS A 79 3.37 12.53 0.18
C LYS A 79 2.19 12.16 -0.71
N GLU A 80 1.12 12.95 -0.61
CA GLU A 80 -0.10 12.79 -1.42
C GLU A 80 0.18 12.72 -2.93
N THR A 81 1.18 13.44 -3.43
CA THR A 81 1.58 13.40 -4.84
C THR A 81 2.15 12.05 -5.30
N ASN A 82 2.48 11.14 -4.37
CA ASN A 82 2.96 9.78 -4.64
C ASN A 82 1.88 8.72 -4.34
N PHE A 83 0.66 9.15 -4.04
CA PHE A 83 -0.47 8.24 -3.82
C PHE A 83 -1.11 7.95 -5.18
N PHE A 84 -1.24 6.68 -5.50
CA PHE A 84 -1.91 6.25 -6.73
C PHE A 84 -3.29 5.71 -6.38
N MET A 85 -4.34 6.44 -6.74
CA MET A 85 -5.70 5.93 -6.64
C MET A 85 -5.91 4.90 -7.75
N SER A 86 -5.94 3.63 -7.37
CA SER A 86 -5.95 2.50 -8.31
C SER A 86 -7.37 2.01 -8.61
N LEU A 87 -8.22 1.96 -7.60
CA LEU A 87 -9.62 1.56 -7.72
C LEU A 87 -10.51 2.46 -6.89
N LEU A 88 -11.75 2.61 -7.34
CA LEU A 88 -12.81 3.28 -6.61
C LEU A 88 -14.03 2.35 -6.56
N ILE A 89 -14.40 1.90 -5.37
CA ILE A 89 -15.55 1.00 -5.18
C ILE A 89 -16.72 1.81 -4.61
N PRO A 90 -17.66 2.27 -5.45
CA PRO A 90 -18.91 2.83 -4.99
C PRO A 90 -19.89 1.73 -4.59
N GLY A 91 -20.64 1.93 -3.52
CA GLY A 91 -21.70 1.00 -3.15
C GLY A 91 -22.54 1.47 -1.98
N PRO A 92 -23.77 0.95 -1.83
CA PRO A 92 -24.65 1.32 -0.72
C PRO A 92 -24.09 0.92 0.65
N ARG A 93 -23.16 -0.03 0.68
CA ARG A 93 -22.50 -0.55 1.87
C ARG A 93 -21.02 -0.77 1.59
N SER A 94 -20.25 -1.02 2.65
CA SER A 94 -18.86 -1.43 2.51
C SER A 94 -18.74 -2.74 1.72
N PRO A 95 -17.65 -2.93 0.96
CA PRO A 95 -17.39 -4.19 0.25
C PRO A 95 -17.26 -5.37 1.22
N GLY A 96 -16.89 -5.12 2.49
CA GLY A 96 -16.92 -6.12 3.54
C GLY A 96 -16.10 -7.35 3.19
N ARG A 97 -16.75 -8.51 3.17
CA ARG A 97 -16.11 -9.79 2.82
C ARG A 97 -15.83 -9.96 1.33
N GLU A 98 -16.46 -9.17 0.46
CA GLU A 98 -16.34 -9.27 -1.00
C GLU A 98 -15.21 -8.36 -1.54
N ILE A 99 -14.39 -7.76 -0.66
CA ILE A 99 -13.31 -6.87 -1.08
C ILE A 99 -12.30 -7.55 -2.01
N ASP A 100 -12.09 -8.85 -1.84
CA ASP A 100 -11.23 -9.69 -2.67
C ASP A 100 -11.66 -9.70 -4.14
N VAL A 101 -12.98 -9.78 -4.40
CA VAL A 101 -13.55 -9.72 -5.75
C VAL A 101 -13.21 -8.41 -6.45
N TYR A 102 -13.30 -7.28 -5.71
CA TYR A 102 -12.97 -5.97 -6.27
C TYR A 102 -11.47 -5.76 -6.46
N LEU A 103 -10.63 -6.40 -5.64
CA LEU A 103 -9.16 -6.30 -5.74
C LEU A 103 -8.57 -7.17 -6.85
N GLN A 104 -9.30 -8.17 -7.33
CA GLN A 104 -8.82 -9.08 -8.36
C GLN A 104 -8.20 -8.38 -9.60
N PRO A 105 -8.87 -7.42 -10.28
CA PRO A 105 -8.29 -6.76 -11.45
C PRO A 105 -6.99 -6.03 -11.12
N LEU A 106 -6.92 -5.38 -9.96
CA LEU A 106 -5.69 -4.72 -9.51
C LEU A 106 -4.56 -5.74 -9.27
N ILE A 107 -4.86 -6.87 -8.64
CA ILE A 107 -3.87 -7.94 -8.41
C ILE A 107 -3.36 -8.51 -9.74
N GLU A 108 -4.22 -8.66 -10.73
CA GLU A 108 -3.85 -9.12 -12.07
C GLU A 108 -2.89 -8.13 -12.75
N GLU A 109 -3.20 -6.82 -12.72
CA GLU A 109 -2.30 -5.77 -13.24
C GLU A 109 -0.95 -5.75 -12.51
N LEU A 110 -0.95 -5.89 -11.17
CA LEU A 110 0.28 -5.89 -10.38
C LEU A 110 1.17 -7.12 -10.64
N LYS A 111 0.63 -8.22 -11.16
CA LYS A 111 1.40 -9.42 -11.53
C LYS A 111 2.07 -9.31 -12.90
N GLU A 112 1.67 -8.34 -13.73
CA GLU A 112 2.28 -8.09 -15.03
C GLU A 112 3.53 -7.19 -14.95
N LEU A 113 3.77 -6.57 -13.79
CA LEU A 113 4.93 -5.71 -13.50
C LEU A 113 6.19 -6.51 -13.13
#